data_AF-A0A837HTJ9-F1
#
_entry.id   AF-A0A837HTJ9-F1
#
_cell.length_a   1.000
_cell.length_b   1.000
_cell.length_c   1.000
_cell.angle_alpha   90.00
_cell.angle_beta   90.00
_cell.angle_gamma   90.00
#
_symmetry.space_group_name_H-M   'P 1'
#
loop_
_entity.id
_entity.type
_entity.pdbx_description
1 polymer ?
#
loop_
_entity_poly.entity_id
_entity_poly.type
_entity_poly.pdbx_seq_one_letter_code
_entity_poly.pdbx_strand_id
1 'polypeptide(L)'
;MNFKTIKTDLIKVYDDWAPVWGKDIAKPDWGLDELEKFTLLVKKNGGRKILDLGCGSGIQSKKLSRAGLKVTGFDLSSKMIQQAKRRVPGAKFVVGDITKMEFTKEGFDGVFAQASLLHIPKKLIPKVMKSIHKILKTNGVLYLALKEGIGEKVVEEERLGRVVRRFFSFFTKEEIEDYLQGIGFNIFARKV
;
A
#
# COMPACT_ATOMS: atom_id res chain seq x y z
N MET A 1 -19.86 10.39 -1.44
CA MET A 1 -18.80 11.36 -1.06
C MET A 1 -17.90 11.62 -2.26
N ASN A 2 -17.42 12.86 -2.46
CA ASN A 2 -16.55 13.20 -3.60
C ASN A 2 -15.10 12.73 -3.33
N PHE A 3 -14.49 12.02 -4.27
CA PHE A 3 -13.11 11.51 -4.11
C PHE A 3 -12.06 12.63 -3.98
N LYS A 4 -12.30 13.82 -4.56
CA LYS A 4 -11.44 14.99 -4.35
C LYS A 4 -11.37 15.40 -2.87
N THR A 5 -12.52 15.40 -2.19
CA THR A 5 -12.61 15.70 -0.75
C THR A 5 -11.92 14.63 0.06
N ILE A 6 -12.23 13.34 -0.19
CA ILE A 6 -11.58 12.19 0.47
C ILE A 6 -10.05 12.33 0.42
N LYS A 7 -9.48 12.62 -0.75
CA LYS A 7 -8.02 12.78 -0.89
C LYS A 7 -7.47 13.96 -0.09
N THR A 8 -8.17 15.08 -0.10
CA THR A 8 -7.73 16.29 0.62
C THR A 8 -7.70 16.01 2.13
N ASP A 9 -8.74 15.34 2.64
CA ASP A 9 -8.83 14.96 4.06
C ASP A 9 -7.74 13.94 4.43
N LEU A 10 -7.52 12.93 3.59
CA LEU A 10 -6.46 11.95 3.79
C LEU A 10 -5.07 12.60 3.80
N ILE A 11 -4.78 13.52 2.86
CA ILE A 11 -3.50 14.26 2.83
C ILE A 11 -3.31 14.99 4.16
N LYS A 12 -4.31 15.75 4.60
CA LYS A 12 -4.23 16.49 5.87
C LYS A 12 -3.94 15.55 7.04
N VAL A 13 -4.71 14.48 7.16
CA VAL A 13 -4.54 13.48 8.23
C VAL A 13 -3.14 12.87 8.18
N TYR A 14 -2.69 12.37 7.04
CA TYR A 14 -1.39 11.72 6.95
C TYR A 14 -0.21 12.70 7.07
N ASP A 15 -0.37 13.95 6.64
CA ASP A 15 0.62 15.00 6.83
C ASP A 15 0.78 15.37 8.31
N ASP A 16 -0.34 15.57 9.02
CA ASP A 16 -0.36 15.88 10.46
C ASP A 16 0.25 14.74 11.29
N TRP A 17 0.05 13.50 10.85
CA TRP A 17 0.50 12.30 11.54
C TRP A 17 1.92 11.86 11.17
N ALA A 18 2.51 12.37 10.08
CA ALA A 18 3.81 11.94 9.59
C ALA A 18 4.93 11.92 10.66
N PRO A 19 5.06 12.89 11.58
CA PRO A 19 6.13 12.89 12.60
C PRO A 19 6.04 11.76 13.63
N VAL A 20 4.84 11.19 13.81
CA VAL A 20 4.56 10.14 14.79
C VAL A 20 4.10 8.83 14.14
N TRP A 21 3.98 8.78 12.82
CA TRP A 21 3.50 7.60 12.11
C TRP A 21 4.42 6.40 12.33
N GLY A 22 3.83 5.31 12.80
CA GLY A 22 4.52 4.08 13.18
C GLY A 22 5.26 4.13 14.51
N LYS A 23 5.06 5.18 15.32
CA LYS A 23 5.38 5.16 16.77
C LYS A 23 4.23 4.64 17.61
N ASP A 24 3.08 4.38 17.00
CA ASP A 24 1.95 3.74 17.65
C ASP A 24 2.30 2.28 17.97
N ILE A 25 2.53 2.03 19.25
CA ILE A 25 3.11 0.80 19.83
C ILE A 25 2.09 -0.36 19.79
N ALA A 26 0.84 -0.11 19.38
CA ALA A 26 -0.21 -1.12 19.46
C ALA A 26 0.09 -2.41 18.67
N LYS A 27 0.85 -2.34 17.57
CA LYS A 27 1.21 -3.52 16.75
C LYS A 27 2.57 -3.36 16.02
N PRO A 28 3.71 -3.47 16.73
CA PRO A 28 5.03 -3.25 16.13
C PRO A 28 5.36 -4.26 15.02
N ASP A 29 4.76 -5.45 15.07
CA ASP A 29 5.05 -6.56 14.16
C ASP A 29 3.96 -6.84 13.13
N TRP A 30 2.94 -5.98 13.03
CA TRP A 30 1.84 -6.21 12.10
C TRP A 30 2.31 -6.19 10.64
N GLY A 31 2.08 -7.31 9.95
CA GLY A 31 2.47 -7.52 8.56
C GLY A 31 3.93 -7.92 8.36
N LEU A 32 4.71 -8.19 9.42
CA LEU A 32 6.13 -8.58 9.26
C LEU A 32 6.30 -9.94 8.59
N ASP A 33 5.60 -10.97 9.07
CA ASP A 33 5.64 -12.31 8.46
C ASP A 33 5.23 -12.26 6.98
N GLU A 34 4.22 -11.45 6.67
CA GLU A 34 3.74 -11.24 5.31
C GLU A 34 4.78 -10.54 4.43
N LEU A 35 5.43 -9.51 4.97
CA LEU A 35 6.51 -8.80 4.30
C LEU A 35 7.71 -9.72 4.01
N GLU A 36 8.05 -10.60 4.94
CA GLU A 36 9.12 -11.59 4.79
C GLU A 36 8.77 -12.64 3.74
N LYS A 37 7.57 -13.21 3.79
CA LYS A 37 7.07 -14.16 2.78
C LYS A 37 7.05 -13.53 1.38
N PHE A 38 6.55 -12.30 1.26
CA PHE A 38 6.58 -11.52 0.02
C PHE A 38 8.02 -11.33 -0.48
N THR A 39 8.93 -10.91 0.41
CA THR A 39 10.36 -10.69 0.10
C THR A 39 11.02 -11.96 -0.42
N LEU A 40 10.79 -13.10 0.25
CA LEU A 40 11.34 -14.39 -0.14
C LEU A 40 10.80 -14.84 -1.50
N LEU A 41 9.49 -14.69 -1.73
CA LEU A 41 8.88 -15.10 -2.99
C LEU A 41 9.37 -14.27 -4.17
N VAL A 42 9.45 -12.94 -4.03
CA VAL A 42 10.01 -12.09 -5.09
C VAL A 42 11.44 -12.50 -5.42
N LYS A 43 12.28 -12.74 -4.40
CA LYS A 43 13.67 -13.16 -4.60
C LYS A 43 13.77 -14.54 -5.26
N LYS A 44 12.92 -15.49 -4.85
CA LYS A 44 12.86 -16.84 -5.44
C LYS A 44 12.53 -16.77 -6.93
N ASN A 45 11.72 -15.80 -7.35
CA ASN A 45 11.41 -15.55 -8.74
C ASN A 45 12.50 -14.72 -9.48
N GLY A 46 13.66 -14.49 -8.86
CA GLY A 46 14.74 -13.68 -9.42
C GLY A 46 14.48 -12.16 -9.41
N GLY A 47 13.41 -11.72 -8.76
CA GLY A 47 12.96 -10.33 -8.72
C GLY A 47 13.75 -9.46 -7.74
N ARG A 48 13.89 -8.17 -8.07
CA ARG A 48 14.61 -7.20 -7.21
C ARG A 48 13.94 -5.84 -7.12
N LYS A 49 13.12 -5.43 -8.08
CA LYS A 49 12.48 -4.10 -8.12
C LYS A 49 11.10 -4.17 -7.47
N ILE A 50 10.93 -3.43 -6.38
CA ILE A 50 9.67 -3.39 -5.63
C ILE A 50 9.04 -2.01 -5.70
N LEU A 51 7.72 -1.97 -5.85
CA LEU A 51 6.90 -0.82 -5.54
C LEU A 51 6.23 -1.00 -4.16
N ASP A 52 6.56 -0.14 -3.20
CA ASP A 52 5.85 -0.02 -1.93
C ASP A 52 4.72 1.01 -2.12
N LEU A 53 3.49 0.52 -2.35
CA LEU A 53 2.35 1.30 -2.81
C LEU A 53 1.50 1.78 -1.63
N GLY A 54 1.57 3.07 -1.34
CA GLY A 54 1.15 3.67 -0.07
C GLY A 54 2.19 3.45 1.02
N CYS A 55 3.46 3.74 0.73
CA CYS A 55 4.60 3.42 1.60
C CYS A 55 4.60 4.17 2.95
N GLY A 56 3.76 5.20 3.09
CA GLY A 56 3.72 6.09 4.24
C GLY A 56 5.12 6.61 4.58
N SER A 57 5.48 6.51 5.85
CA SER A 57 6.79 6.93 6.33
C SER A 57 7.96 5.99 5.93
N GLY A 58 7.73 4.91 5.18
CA GLY A 58 8.79 4.02 4.66
C GLY A 58 9.29 2.97 5.66
N ILE A 59 8.45 2.53 6.60
CA ILE A 59 8.81 1.47 7.58
C ILE A 59 9.04 0.14 6.86
N GLN A 60 8.10 -0.25 5.99
CA GLN A 60 8.19 -1.47 5.18
C GLN A 60 9.28 -1.32 4.12
N SER A 61 9.34 -0.18 3.42
CA SER A 61 10.44 0.19 2.51
C SER A 61 11.84 -0.04 3.11
N LYS A 62 12.05 0.28 4.40
CA LYS A 62 13.34 0.06 5.09
C LYS A 62 13.69 -1.42 5.18
N LYS A 63 12.72 -2.27 5.54
CA LYS A 63 12.91 -3.71 5.66
C LYS A 63 13.18 -4.35 4.30
N LEU A 64 12.39 -3.97 3.28
CA LEU A 64 12.60 -4.40 1.89
C LEU A 64 14.00 -4.01 1.37
N SER A 65 14.42 -2.77 1.64
CA SER A 65 15.74 -2.28 1.22
C SER A 65 16.88 -3.01 1.95
N ARG A 66 16.74 -3.27 3.25
CA ARG A 66 17.69 -4.08 4.04
C ARG A 66 17.79 -5.51 3.55
N ALA A 67 16.71 -6.06 2.99
CA ALA A 67 16.73 -7.35 2.32
C ALA A 67 17.41 -7.29 0.93
N GLY A 68 17.97 -6.16 0.50
CA GLY A 68 18.69 -6.04 -0.77
C GLY A 68 17.78 -5.86 -2.00
N LEU A 69 16.52 -5.48 -1.80
CA LEU A 69 15.59 -5.12 -2.87
C LEU A 69 15.72 -3.64 -3.24
N LYS A 70 15.50 -3.32 -4.51
CA LYS A 70 15.48 -1.95 -5.03
C LYS A 70 14.07 -1.38 -4.92
N VAL A 71 13.86 -0.56 -3.89
CA VAL A 71 12.54 -0.04 -3.53
C VAL A 71 12.26 1.32 -4.19
N THR A 72 11.07 1.43 -4.77
CA THR A 72 10.38 2.69 -5.03
C THR A 72 9.18 2.77 -4.11
N GLY A 73 9.11 3.76 -3.23
CA GLY A 73 7.92 4.06 -2.43
C GLY A 73 7.05 5.11 -3.12
N PHE A 74 5.74 4.93 -3.06
CA PHE A 74 4.75 5.85 -3.63
C PHE A 74 3.68 6.15 -2.60
N ASP A 75 3.42 7.42 -2.30
CA ASP A 75 2.42 7.80 -1.29
C ASP A 75 1.74 9.13 -1.64
N LEU A 76 0.51 9.31 -1.19
CA LEU A 76 -0.26 10.53 -1.41
C LEU A 76 0.27 11.70 -0.56
N SER A 77 0.83 11.41 0.62
CA SER A 77 1.30 12.41 1.59
C SER A 77 2.75 12.82 1.32
N SER A 78 2.95 14.12 1.10
CA SER A 78 4.28 14.69 0.90
C SER A 78 5.14 14.63 2.17
N LYS A 79 4.52 14.75 3.36
CA LYS A 79 5.23 14.69 4.65
C LYS A 79 5.61 13.25 4.99
N MET A 80 4.77 12.27 4.67
CA MET A 80 5.12 10.85 4.77
C MET A 80 6.35 10.52 3.91
N ILE A 81 6.35 10.96 2.65
CA ILE A 81 7.49 10.78 1.74
C ILE A 81 8.77 11.45 2.28
N GLN A 82 8.67 12.61 2.93
CA GLN A 82 9.82 13.23 3.59
C GLN A 82 10.40 12.33 4.71
N GLN A 83 9.54 11.72 5.53
CA GLN A 83 9.99 10.75 6.54
C GLN A 83 10.61 9.50 5.89
N ALA A 84 10.01 9.00 4.80
CA ALA A 84 10.50 7.83 4.08
C ALA A 84 11.89 8.05 3.49
N LYS A 85 12.13 9.22 2.87
CA LYS A 85 13.45 9.62 2.37
C LYS A 85 14.50 9.67 3.47
N ARG A 86 14.16 10.23 4.64
CA ARG A 86 15.08 10.24 5.81
C ARG A 86 15.36 8.83 6.32
N ARG A 87 14.36 7.97 6.31
CA ARG A 87 14.45 6.60 6.83
C ARG A 87 15.23 5.66 5.90
N VAL A 88 15.16 5.87 4.59
CA VAL A 88 15.80 5.03 3.56
C VAL A 88 16.41 5.89 2.45
N PRO A 89 17.54 6.59 2.70
CA PRO A 89 18.12 7.53 1.72
C PRO A 89 18.49 6.92 0.37
N GLY A 90 18.78 5.61 0.32
CA GLY A 90 19.12 4.90 -0.92
C GLY A 90 17.93 4.45 -1.78
N ALA A 91 16.69 4.61 -1.30
CA ALA A 91 15.48 4.25 -2.04
C ALA A 91 14.88 5.46 -2.78
N LYS A 92 14.05 5.18 -3.80
CA LYS A 92 13.31 6.23 -4.51
C LYS A 92 11.95 6.44 -3.85
N PHE A 93 11.52 7.70 -3.71
CA PHE A 93 10.21 8.02 -3.14
C PHE A 93 9.51 9.09 -3.95
N VAL A 94 8.25 8.83 -4.31
CA VAL A 94 7.43 9.66 -5.18
C VAL A 94 6.13 10.02 -4.47
N VAL A 95 5.78 11.31 -4.47
CA VAL A 95 4.46 11.77 -4.04
C VAL A 95 3.49 11.59 -5.21
N GLY A 96 2.35 10.94 -5.00
CA GLY A 96 1.35 10.83 -6.05
C GLY A 96 0.06 10.12 -5.66
N ASP A 97 -0.92 10.21 -6.55
CA ASP A 97 -2.24 9.60 -6.40
C ASP A 97 -2.25 8.21 -7.06
N ILE A 98 -2.52 7.17 -6.27
CA ILE A 98 -2.53 5.77 -6.73
C ILE A 98 -3.52 5.58 -7.90
N THR A 99 -4.61 6.35 -7.95
CA THR A 99 -5.62 6.29 -9.02
C THR A 99 -5.16 6.91 -10.36
N LYS A 100 -3.99 7.57 -10.33
CA LYS A 100 -3.33 8.23 -11.45
C LYS A 100 -1.87 7.78 -11.61
N MET A 101 -1.53 6.58 -11.13
CA MET A 101 -0.16 6.09 -11.25
C MET A 101 0.24 5.87 -12.71
N GLU A 102 1.42 6.37 -13.07
CA GLU A 102 2.01 6.28 -14.39
C GLU A 102 3.40 5.67 -14.27
N PHE A 103 3.44 4.35 -14.09
CA PHE A 103 4.69 3.60 -14.14
C PHE A 103 4.82 2.86 -15.47
N THR A 104 6.06 2.54 -15.83
CA THR A 104 6.36 1.69 -16.98
C THR A 104 5.66 0.34 -16.84
N LYS A 105 5.05 -0.12 -17.94
CA LYS A 105 4.51 -1.48 -18.04
C LYS A 105 5.61 -2.49 -17.67
N GLU A 106 5.28 -3.52 -16.91
CA GLU A 106 6.25 -4.56 -16.52
C GLU A 106 7.51 -3.99 -15.82
N GLY A 107 7.35 -2.90 -15.07
CA GLY A 107 8.43 -2.18 -14.41
C GLY A 107 8.90 -2.81 -13.10
N PHE A 108 8.04 -3.59 -12.42
CA PHE A 108 8.27 -4.10 -11.08
C PHE A 108 8.15 -5.63 -10.99
N ASP A 109 9.04 -6.23 -10.19
CA ASP A 109 9.01 -7.66 -9.87
C ASP A 109 8.04 -7.95 -8.70
N GLY A 110 7.71 -6.93 -7.90
CA GLY A 110 6.67 -7.03 -6.90
C GLY A 110 6.05 -5.69 -6.51
N VAL A 111 4.78 -5.74 -6.10
CA VAL A 111 4.03 -4.61 -5.54
C VAL A 111 3.59 -5.01 -4.14
N PHE A 112 3.94 -4.21 -3.15
CA PHE A 112 3.54 -4.37 -1.77
C PHE A 112 2.54 -3.27 -1.39
N ALA A 113 1.29 -3.63 -1.13
CA ALA A 113 0.22 -2.70 -0.82
C ALA A 113 -0.44 -3.03 0.53
N GLN A 114 0.13 -2.51 1.62
CA GLN A 114 -0.34 -2.77 2.97
C GLN A 114 -1.23 -1.63 3.47
N ALA A 115 -2.54 -1.89 3.63
CA ALA A 115 -3.52 -0.93 4.15
C ALA A 115 -3.57 0.43 3.42
N SER A 116 -3.23 0.46 2.13
CA SER A 116 -3.23 1.68 1.32
C SER A 116 -4.46 1.77 0.41
N LEU A 117 -4.84 0.68 -0.25
CA LEU A 117 -5.98 0.64 -1.18
C LEU A 117 -7.34 0.77 -0.47
N LEU A 118 -7.41 0.50 0.83
CA LEU A 118 -8.61 0.71 1.65
C LEU A 118 -9.00 2.19 1.79
N HIS A 119 -8.19 3.14 1.32
CA HIS A 119 -8.52 4.57 1.28
C HIS A 119 -9.06 5.03 -0.09
N ILE A 120 -9.19 4.11 -1.04
CA ILE A 120 -9.68 4.39 -2.39
C ILE A 120 -11.15 3.96 -2.49
N PRO A 121 -12.05 4.79 -3.02
CA PRO A 121 -13.42 4.39 -3.26
C PRO A 121 -13.50 3.11 -4.11
N LYS A 122 -14.33 2.15 -3.69
CA LYS A 122 -14.55 0.83 -4.30
C LYS A 122 -14.74 0.93 -5.81
N LYS A 123 -15.51 1.93 -6.29
CA LYS A 123 -15.73 2.16 -7.73
C LYS A 123 -14.45 2.42 -8.55
N LEU A 124 -13.35 2.84 -7.91
CA LEU A 124 -12.06 3.07 -8.55
C LEU A 124 -11.09 1.89 -8.40
N ILE A 125 -11.38 0.93 -7.52
CA ILE A 125 -10.52 -0.22 -7.27
C ILE A 125 -10.28 -1.06 -8.53
N PRO A 126 -11.29 -1.39 -9.37
CA PRO A 126 -11.03 -2.12 -10.60
C PRO A 126 -10.01 -1.44 -11.52
N LYS A 127 -10.05 -0.10 -11.63
CA LYS A 127 -9.07 0.66 -12.40
C LYS A 127 -7.67 0.59 -11.76
N VAL A 128 -7.58 0.77 -10.45
CA VAL A 128 -6.31 0.69 -9.70
C VAL A 128 -5.69 -0.69 -9.84
N MET A 129 -6.47 -1.76 -9.67
CA MET A 129 -6.00 -3.14 -9.78
C MET A 129 -5.50 -3.47 -11.20
N LYS A 130 -6.19 -2.99 -12.24
CA LYS A 130 -5.70 -3.10 -13.63
C LYS A 130 -4.37 -2.38 -13.84
N SER A 131 -4.20 -1.19 -13.26
CA SER A 131 -2.92 -0.47 -13.30
C SER A 131 -1.81 -1.22 -12.56
N ILE A 132 -2.10 -1.80 -11.38
CA ILE A 132 -1.14 -2.64 -10.63
C ILE A 132 -0.72 -3.86 -11.48
N HIS A 133 -1.68 -4.55 -12.07
CA HIS A 133 -1.41 -5.70 -12.94
C HIS A 133 -0.53 -5.31 -14.14
N LYS A 134 -0.80 -4.17 -14.79
CA LYS A 134 -0.02 -3.67 -15.93
C LYS A 134 1.44 -3.37 -15.59
N ILE A 135 1.72 -2.85 -14.39
CA ILE A 135 3.08 -2.43 -14.00
C ILE A 135 3.90 -3.58 -13.43
N LEU A 136 3.25 -4.67 -13.02
CA LEU A 136 3.92 -5.91 -12.65
C LEU A 136 4.45 -6.63 -13.88
N LYS A 137 5.63 -7.23 -13.75
CA LYS A 137 6.13 -8.18 -14.74
C LYS A 137 5.30 -9.45 -14.74
N THR A 138 5.41 -10.22 -15.82
CA THR A 138 5.01 -11.64 -15.80
C THR A 138 5.65 -12.34 -14.61
N ASN A 139 4.86 -13.11 -13.86
CA ASN A 139 5.26 -13.77 -12.60
C ASN A 139 5.64 -12.81 -11.45
N GLY A 140 5.33 -11.52 -11.58
CA GLY A 140 5.48 -10.54 -10.52
C GLY A 140 4.51 -10.80 -9.37
N VAL A 141 4.91 -10.43 -8.16
CA VAL A 141 4.16 -10.74 -6.94
C VAL A 141 3.38 -9.52 -6.47
N LEU A 142 2.10 -9.69 -6.16
CA LEU A 142 1.29 -8.70 -5.44
C LEU A 142 1.08 -9.17 -4.00
N TYR A 143 1.40 -8.32 -3.03
CA TYR A 143 0.85 -8.41 -1.67
C TYR A 143 -0.20 -7.33 -1.48
N LEU A 144 -1.36 -7.71 -0.93
CA LEU A 144 -2.49 -6.83 -0.70
C LEU A 144 -3.08 -7.07 0.69
N ALA A 145 -3.14 -6.02 1.51
CA ALA A 145 -3.83 -6.03 2.80
C ALA A 145 -4.91 -4.93 2.83
N LEU A 146 -6.14 -5.33 3.15
CA LEU A 146 -7.33 -4.47 3.15
C LEU A 146 -8.05 -4.56 4.51
N LYS A 147 -9.17 -3.84 4.64
CA LYS A 147 -10.06 -3.91 5.81
C LYS A 147 -11.31 -4.72 5.42
N GLU A 148 -11.56 -5.80 6.14
CA GLU A 148 -12.71 -6.67 5.88
C GLU A 148 -14.03 -5.98 6.26
N GLY A 149 -15.07 -6.19 5.45
CA GLY A 149 -16.43 -5.73 5.71
C GLY A 149 -17.15 -5.29 4.44
N ILE A 150 -18.27 -4.59 4.60
CA ILE A 150 -19.14 -4.17 3.50
C ILE A 150 -19.26 -2.64 3.46
N GLY A 151 -19.19 -2.09 2.25
CA GLY A 151 -19.47 -0.67 1.98
C GLY A 151 -18.28 0.26 2.17
N GLU A 152 -18.58 1.54 2.33
CA GLU A 152 -17.61 2.63 2.44
C GLU A 152 -18.07 3.61 3.51
N LYS A 153 -17.18 4.05 4.40
CA LYS A 153 -17.50 5.09 5.39
C LYS A 153 -16.27 5.81 5.89
N VAL A 154 -16.46 7.00 6.44
CA VAL A 154 -15.45 7.63 7.29
C VAL A 154 -15.52 6.94 8.65
N VAL A 155 -14.37 6.44 9.11
CA VAL A 155 -14.23 5.82 10.42
C VAL A 155 -13.48 6.78 11.32
N GLU A 156 -13.99 6.92 12.53
CA GLU A 156 -13.32 7.60 13.62
C GLU A 156 -12.59 6.56 14.48
N GLU A 157 -11.29 6.75 14.70
CA GLU A 157 -10.44 5.88 15.51
C GLU A 157 -9.61 6.75 16.45
N GLU A 158 -9.37 6.29 17.68
CA GLU A 158 -8.42 6.94 18.58
C GLU A 158 -7.02 6.37 18.33
N ARG A 159 -6.04 7.25 18.18
CA ARG A 159 -4.62 6.89 18.10
C ARG A 159 -3.81 7.85 18.95
N LEU A 160 -2.87 7.34 19.73
CA LEU A 160 -2.01 8.17 20.61
C LEU A 160 -2.79 9.26 21.38
N GLY A 161 -3.98 8.92 21.91
CA GLY A 161 -4.86 9.85 22.64
C GLY A 161 -5.53 10.94 21.79
N ARG A 162 -5.55 10.80 20.46
CA ARG A 162 -6.13 11.77 19.52
C ARG A 162 -7.12 11.07 18.58
N VAL A 163 -8.25 11.72 18.35
CA VAL A 163 -9.23 11.28 17.37
C VAL A 163 -8.70 11.47 15.95
N VAL A 164 -8.82 10.43 15.13
CA VAL A 164 -8.45 10.42 13.71
C VAL A 164 -9.64 9.97 12.88
N ARG A 165 -9.99 10.75 11.86
CA ARG A 165 -11.04 10.41 10.90
C ARG A 165 -10.44 10.08 9.56
N ARG A 166 -10.74 8.91 9.01
CA ARG A 166 -10.26 8.48 7.69
C ARG A 166 -11.37 7.80 6.92
N PHE A 167 -11.41 8.04 5.61
CA PHE A 167 -12.27 7.27 4.71
C PHE A 167 -11.76 5.83 4.59
N PHE A 168 -12.64 4.85 4.68
CA PHE A 168 -12.34 3.44 4.43
C PHE A 168 -13.34 2.83 3.46
N SER A 169 -12.82 2.09 2.49
CA SER A 169 -13.52 1.07 1.73
C SER A 169 -13.29 -0.28 2.40
N PHE A 170 -14.37 -1.01 2.63
CA PHE A 170 -14.36 -2.34 3.22
C PHE A 170 -14.63 -3.36 2.13
N PHE A 171 -13.93 -4.50 2.18
CA PHE A 171 -14.02 -5.53 1.15
C PHE A 171 -14.35 -6.87 1.78
N THR A 172 -15.26 -7.62 1.17
CA THR A 172 -15.36 -9.04 1.51
C THR A 172 -14.21 -9.78 0.83
N LYS A 173 -13.91 -10.97 1.34
CA LYS A 173 -12.89 -11.81 0.75
C LYS A 173 -13.27 -12.23 -0.67
N GLU A 174 -14.51 -12.64 -0.86
CA GLU A 174 -15.04 -13.07 -2.16
C GLU A 174 -14.91 -11.95 -3.20
N GLU A 175 -15.31 -10.73 -2.84
CA GLU A 175 -15.23 -9.57 -3.74
C GLU A 175 -13.80 -9.32 -4.22
N ILE A 176 -12.81 -9.35 -3.32
CA ILE A 176 -11.43 -9.06 -3.72
C ILE A 176 -10.80 -10.24 -4.49
N GLU A 177 -11.15 -11.48 -4.15
CA GLU A 177 -10.69 -12.66 -4.89
C GLU A 177 -11.24 -12.66 -6.32
N ASP A 178 -12.53 -12.36 -6.51
CA ASP A 178 -13.16 -12.23 -7.82
C ASP A 178 -12.48 -11.14 -8.66
N TYR A 179 -12.18 -9.98 -8.07
CA TYR A 179 -11.47 -8.92 -8.77
C TYR A 179 -10.05 -9.33 -9.18
N LEU A 180 -9.31 -9.98 -8.29
CA LEU A 180 -7.95 -10.43 -8.56
C LEU A 180 -7.93 -11.46 -9.70
N GLN A 181 -8.76 -12.50 -9.60
CA GLN A 181 -8.85 -13.56 -10.59
C GLN A 181 -9.36 -13.04 -11.94
N GLY A 182 -10.39 -12.18 -11.94
CA GLY A 182 -10.95 -11.59 -13.15
C GLY A 182 -9.97 -10.70 -13.93
N ILE A 183 -8.90 -10.22 -13.29
CA ILE A 183 -7.83 -9.43 -13.94
C ILE A 183 -6.64 -10.31 -14.34
N GLY A 184 -6.59 -11.57 -13.91
CA GLY A 184 -5.55 -12.54 -14.27
C GLY A 184 -4.54 -12.86 -13.18
N PHE A 185 -4.78 -12.44 -11.92
CA PHE A 185 -3.94 -12.88 -10.80
C PHE A 185 -4.29 -14.31 -10.37
N ASN A 186 -3.25 -15.10 -10.07
CA ASN A 186 -3.40 -16.37 -9.38
C ASN A 186 -3.20 -16.17 -7.86
N ILE A 187 -4.17 -16.58 -7.05
CA ILE A 187 -4.16 -16.40 -5.59
C ILE A 187 -3.65 -17.68 -4.93
N PHE A 188 -2.44 -17.62 -4.36
CA PHE A 188 -1.76 -18.78 -3.77
C PHE A 188 -1.61 -18.72 -2.24
N ALA A 189 -1.94 -17.60 -1.59
CA ALA A 189 -1.87 -17.44 -0.14
C ALA A 189 -2.95 -16.48 0.39
N ARG A 190 -3.42 -16.74 1.62
CA ARG A 190 -4.48 -15.99 2.30
C ARG A 190 -4.15 -15.88 3.79
N LYS A 191 -4.54 -14.78 4.41
CA LYS A 191 -4.52 -14.60 5.87
C LYS A 191 -5.77 -13.81 6.27
N VAL A 192 -6.45 -14.30 7.30
CA VAL A 192 -7.62 -13.69 7.93
C VAL A 192 -7.18 -13.18 9.29
#